data_AF-A0A1W6MQC1-F1
#
_entry.id   AF-A0A1W6MQC1-F1
#
_cell.length_a   1.000
_cell.length_b   1.000
_cell.length_c   1.000
_cell.angle_alpha   90.00
_cell.angle_beta   90.00
_cell.angle_gamma   90.00
#
_symmetry.space_group_name_H-M   'P 1'
#
loop_
_entity.id
_entity.type
_entity.pdbx_description
1 polymer ?
#
loop_
_entity_poly.entity_id
_entity_poly.type
_entity_poly.pdbx_seq_one_letter_code
_entity_poly.pdbx_strand_id
1 'polypeptide(L)' 'MNFFVKARDLGGAEHTILCDAPERALEIEKEKKATGCEVWVEDGAGQRLDDAALRDLAGRGERPSATSH' A
#
# COMPACT_ATOMS: atom_id res chain seq x y z
N MET A 1 7.55 7.85 3.77
CA MET A 1 7.38 7.65 2.31
C MET A 1 5.88 7.65 2.07
N ASN A 2 5.39 8.35 1.06
CA ASN A 2 3.94 8.44 0.84
C ASN A 2 3.49 7.31 -0.11
N PHE A 3 2.33 6.75 0.20
CA PHE A 3 1.65 5.72 -0.57
C PHE A 3 0.25 6.19 -0.91
N PHE A 4 -0.20 5.87 -2.12
CA PHE A 4 -1.52 6.22 -2.60
C PHE A 4 -2.26 4.92 -2.89
N VAL A 5 -3.24 4.59 -2.05
CA VAL A 5 -4.14 3.46 -2.32
C VAL A 5 -5.27 3.95 -3.21
N LYS A 6 -5.33 3.39 -4.41
CA LYS A 6 -6.35 3.66 -5.42
C LYS A 6 -7.36 2.52 -5.37
N ALA A 7 -8.62 2.84 -5.13
CA ALA A 7 -9.71 1.88 -5.12
C ALA A 7 -10.79 2.34 -6.10
N ARG A 8 -11.11 1.49 -7.07
CA ARG A 8 -12.19 1.71 -8.03
C ARG A 8 -13.36 0.80 -7.70
N ASP A 9 -14.53 1.38 -7.46
CA ASP A 9 -15.73 0.61 -7.18
C ASP A 9 -16.39 0.08 -8.47
N LEU A 10 -17.42 -0.77 -8.31
CA LEU A 10 -18.14 -1.40 -9.42
C LEU A 10 -18.91 -0.39 -10.30
N GLY A 11 -19.31 0.75 -9.73
CA GLY A 11 -19.87 1.90 -10.43
C GLY A 11 -18.83 2.77 -11.15
N GLY A 12 -17.54 2.49 -10.96
CA GLY A 12 -16.44 3.16 -11.64
C GLY A 12 -15.98 4.46 -10.97
N ALA A 13 -16.42 4.77 -9.76
CA ALA A 13 -15.85 5.86 -8.98
C ALA A 13 -14.49 5.43 -8.41
N GLU A 14 -13.52 6.34 -8.51
CA GLU A 14 -12.17 6.13 -8.01
C GLU A 14 -11.96 6.90 -6.71
N HIS A 15 -11.45 6.20 -5.71
CA HIS A 15 -11.07 6.73 -4.42
C HIS A 15 -9.55 6.66 -4.29
N THR A 16 -8.95 7.77 -3.88
CA THR A 16 -7.52 7.81 -3.55
C THR A 16 -7.37 8.06 -2.06
N ILE A 17 -6.64 7.18 -1.38
CA ILE A 17 -6.35 7.28 0.05
C ILE A 17 -4.85 7.45 0.20
N LEU A 18 -4.44 8.58 0.80
CA LEU A 18 -3.05 8.87 1.11
C LEU A 18 -2.70 8.24 2.46
N CYS A 19 -1.57 7.54 2.51
CA CYS A 19 -1.01 7.01 3.74
C CYS A 19 0.53 7.11 3.74
N ASP A 20 1.10 7.23 4.93
CA ASP A 20 2.54 7.42 5.17
C ASP A 20 3.28 6.13 5.57
N ALA A 21 2.54 5.01 5.67
CA ALA A 21 3.05 3.70 6.05
C ALA A 21 2.62 2.60 5.06
N PRO A 22 3.55 1.73 4.61
CA PRO A 22 3.25 0.63 3.70
C PRO A 22 2.32 -0.43 4.33
N GLU A 23 2.41 -0.64 5.65
CA GLU A 23 1.51 -1.52 6.41
C GLU A 23 0.07 -1.05 6.33
N ARG A 24 -0.15 0.26 6.53
CA ARG A 24 -1.48 0.88 6.38
C ARG A 24 -2.00 0.76 4.94
N ALA A 25 -1.13 0.95 3.95
CA ALA A 25 -1.51 0.78 2.55
C ALA A 25 -2.02 -0.65 2.27
N LEU A 26 -1.34 -1.68 2.80
CA LEU A 26 -1.76 -3.08 2.69
C LEU A 26 -3.08 -3.39 3.41
N GLU A 27 -3.29 -2.83 4.60
CA GLU A 27 -4.57 -2.99 5.33
C GLU A 27 -5.74 -2.42 4.52
N ILE A 28 -5.60 -1.19 4.02
CA ILE A 28 -6.61 -0.51 3.21
C ILE A 28 -6.85 -1.28 1.90
N GLU A 29 -5.78 -1.75 1.26
CA GLU A 29 -5.88 -2.54 0.04
C GLU A 29 -6.75 -3.79 0.25
N LYS A 30 -6.50 -4.53 1.33
CA LYS A 30 -7.27 -5.73 1.69
C LYS A 30 -8.73 -5.40 2.01
N GLU A 31 -8.97 -4.33 2.79
CA GLU A 31 -10.32 -3.90 3.12
C GLU A 31 -11.13 -3.56 1.86
N LYS A 32 -10.56 -2.77 0.95
CA LYS A 32 -11.23 -2.36 -0.30
C LYS A 32 -11.40 -3.52 -1.29
N LYS A 33 -10.44 -4.45 -1.36
CA LYS A 33 -10.61 -5.67 -2.16
C LYS A 33 -11.72 -6.55 -1.60
N ALA A 34 -11.85 -6.64 -0.28
CA ALA A 34 -12.93 -7.40 0.36
C ALA A 34 -14.32 -6.80 0.08
N THR A 35 -14.42 -5.50 -0.18
CA THR A 35 -15.66 -4.85 -0.64
C THR A 35 -15.96 -5.04 -2.13
N GLY A 36 -15.10 -5.75 -2.87
CA GLY A 36 -15.25 -5.99 -4.31
C GLY A 36 -14.75 -4.85 -5.19
N CYS A 37 -13.96 -3.91 -4.65
CA CYS A 37 -13.31 -2.87 -5.44
C CYS A 37 -12.07 -3.44 -6.17
N GLU A 38 -11.77 -2.88 -7.34
CA GLU A 38 -10.45 -3.02 -7.94
C GLU A 38 -9.48 -2.10 -7.21
N VAL A 39 -8.39 -2.64 -6.65
CA VAL A 39 -7.48 -1.86 -5.79
C VAL A 39 -6.04 -2.05 -6.21
N TRP A 40 -5.30 -0.95 -6.23
CA TRP A 40 -3.86 -0.91 -6.43
C TRP A 40 -3.23 0.20 -5.61
N VAL A 41 -1.92 0.11 -5.41
CA VAL A 41 -1.17 1.08 -4.62
C VAL A 41 -0.09 1.68 -5.48
N GLU A 42 0.12 2.98 -5.35
CA GLU A 42 1.20 3.72 -6.00
C GLU A 42 2.12 4.33 -4.94
N ASP A 43 3.41 4.43 -5.25
CA ASP A 43 4.35 5.16 -4.41
C ASP A 43 4.30 6.68 -4.67
N GLY A 44 5.11 7.45 -3.93
CA GLY A 44 5.27 8.90 -4.10
C GLY A 44 5.65 9.35 -5.51
N ALA A 45 6.29 8.48 -6.30
CA ALA A 45 6.66 8.72 -7.68
C ALA A 45 5.57 8.30 -8.71
N GLY A 46 4.44 7.76 -8.25
CA GLY A 46 3.38 7.25 -9.12
C GLY A 46 3.66 5.88 -9.73
N GLN A 47 4.64 5.14 -9.20
CA GLN A 47 4.89 3.76 -9.60
C GLN A 47 3.92 2.82 -8.88
N ARG A 48 3.23 1.98 -9.65
CA ARG A 48 2.39 0.93 -9.07
C ARG A 48 3.25 -0.11 -8.34
N LEU A 49 2.88 -0.40 -7.10
CA LEU A 49 3.52 -1.38 -6.25
C LEU A 49 2.67 -2.66 -6.21
N ASP A 50 3.30 -3.80 -6.50
CA ASP A 50 2.69 -5.12 -6.26
C ASP A 50 2.73 -5.50 -4.78
N ASP A 51 1.88 -6.45 -4.36
CA ASP A 51 1.78 -6.92 -2.97
C ASP A 51 3.16 -7.32 -2.39
N ALA A 52 4.00 -7.99 -3.19
CA ALA A 52 5.36 -8.36 -2.78
C ALA A 52 6.25 -7.15 -2.48
N ALA A 53 6.17 -6.08 -3.28
CA ALA A 53 6.94 -4.86 -3.08
C ALA A 53 6.46 -4.10 -1.83
N LEU A 54 5.14 -4.01 -1.63
CA LEU A 54 4.57 -3.46 -0.40
C LEU A 54 4.95 -4.26 0.83
N ARG A 55 4.95 -5.59 0.74
CA ARG A 55 5.32 -6.46 1.86
C ARG A 55 6.80 -6.36 2.21
N ASP A 56 7.68 -6.21 1.21
CA ASP A 56 9.11 -5.91 1.43
C ASP A 56 9.28 -4.55 2.12
N LEU A 57 8.55 -3.52 1.67
CA LEU A 57 8.60 -2.18 2.29
C LEU A 57 8.06 -2.17 3.73
N ALA A 58 6.98 -2.91 3.99
CA ALA A 58 6.44 -3.11 5.33
C ALA A 58 7.43 -3.85 6.24
N GLY A 59 8.00 -4.97 5.78
CA GLY A 59 8.97 -5.74 6.54
C GLY A 59 10.31 -5.03 6.77
N ARG A 60 10.69 -4.07 5.91
CA ARG A 60 11.89 -3.23 6.12
C ARG A 60 11.73 -2.21 7.24
N GLY A 61 10.50 -1.85 7.61
CA GLY A 61 10.23 -1.05 8.82
C GLY A 61 10.61 -1.78 10.11
N GLU A 62 10.73 -3.11 10.05
CA GLU A 62 11.05 -4.00 11.16
C GLU A 62 12.47 -4.57 11.10
N ARG A 63 13.42 -4.00 10.35
CA ARG A 63 14.83 -4.36 10.56
C ARG A 63 15.29 -3.70 11.87
N PRO A 64 15.42 -4.41 13.00
CA PRO A 64 16.29 -3.92 14.05
C PRO A 64 17.64 -3.71 13.36
N SER A 65 18.17 -2.50 13.45
CA SER A 65 19.56 -2.24 13.13
C SER A 65 20.38 -3.27 13.90
N ALA A 66 20.82 -4.32 13.22
CA ALA A 66 21.80 -5.23 13.76
C ALA A 66 23.08 -4.42 13.85
N THR A 67 23.26 -3.75 14.99
CA THR A 67 24.52 -3.19 15.43
C THR A 67 25.46 -4.38 15.61
N SER A 68 26.22 -4.72 14.56
CA SER A 68 27.43 -5.51 14.72
C SER A 68 28.50 -4.56 15.24
N HIS A 69 28.87 -4.72 16.51
CA HIS A 69 30.08 -4.16 17.11
C HIS A 69 30.79 -5.25 17.89
#